data_AF-A0A7L3G2G8-F1
#
_entry.id   AF-A0A7L3G2G8-F1
#
_cell.length_a   1.000
_cell.length_b   1.000
_cell.length_c   1.000
_cell.angle_alpha   90.00
_cell.angle_beta   90.00
_cell.angle_gamma   90.00
#
_symmetry.space_group_name_H-M   'P 1'
#
loop_
_entity.id
_entity.type
_entity.pdbx_description
1 polymer ?
#
loop_
_entity_poly.entity_id
_entity_poly.type
_entity_poly.pdbx_seq_one_letter_code
_entity_poly.pdbx_strand_id
1 'polypeptide(L)'
;LEILVTILNMNDNSPTFKQMNLTRVVPEDTKVNTTIVARQDLKASDADLDIIFYELATIVPDTDGYFAIKGVNNPEIYLQKTLDYEKFNFATLVLYARDRPVDSTNTTNTATVTINIFIEQADTKPPWFLPCTFINTDNSICISSPYTGKVNISTMSTEPLILEPGPIYAIDPDYTLNEKIVYSIVGGDADNVFSVDADTGNLTMNKIATSPDSYLLQVMVS
;
A
#
# COMPACT_ATOMS: atom_id res chain seq x y z
N LEU A 1 -2.22 13.59 -72.10
CA LEU A 1 -1.77 12.28 -71.55
C LEU A 1 -1.63 12.48 -70.06
N GLU A 2 -2.38 11.72 -69.27
CA GLU A 2 -2.27 11.75 -67.81
C GLU A 2 -1.59 10.46 -67.37
N ILE A 3 -0.67 10.58 -66.41
CA ILE A 3 0.04 9.46 -65.81
C ILE A 3 -0.44 9.35 -64.37
N LEU A 4 -1.03 8.19 -64.04
CA LEU A 4 -1.41 7.84 -62.67
C LEU A 4 -0.26 7.07 -62.01
N VAL A 5 0.23 7.58 -60.88
CA VAL A 5 1.21 6.90 -60.03
C VAL A 5 0.57 6.62 -58.68
N THR A 6 0.54 5.36 -58.27
CA THR A 6 0.03 4.92 -56.97
C THR A 6 1.19 4.63 -56.04
N ILE A 7 1.16 5.20 -54.83
CA ILE A 7 2.11 4.91 -53.76
C ILE A 7 1.51 3.83 -52.86
N LEU A 8 2.28 2.78 -52.58
CA LEU A 8 1.90 1.71 -51.66
C LEU A 8 2.60 1.91 -50.32
N ASN A 9 1.86 1.75 -49.22
CA ASN A 9 2.44 1.69 -47.88
C ASN A 9 2.89 0.25 -47.60
N MET A 10 4.14 0.09 -47.18
CA MET A 10 4.71 -1.19 -46.75
C MET A 10 4.90 -1.17 -45.24
N ASN A 11 4.97 -2.35 -44.61
CA ASN A 11 5.20 -2.44 -43.17
C ASN A 11 6.71 -2.52 -42.88
N ASP A 12 7.43 -1.43 -43.06
CA ASP A 12 8.88 -1.32 -42.94
C ASP A 12 9.36 -0.41 -41.79
N ASN A 13 8.44 0.14 -41.01
CA ASN A 13 8.72 0.89 -39.80
C ASN A 13 8.19 0.16 -38.55
N SER A 14 8.90 0.36 -37.43
CA SER A 14 8.48 -0.19 -36.14
C SER A 14 7.68 0.84 -35.34
N PRO A 15 6.77 0.39 -34.46
CA PRO A 15 6.18 1.26 -33.45
C PRO A 15 7.26 1.93 -32.60
N THR A 16 7.00 3.14 -32.13
CA THR A 16 7.94 3.91 -31.29
C THR A 16 7.21 4.59 -30.14
N PHE A 17 7.73 4.44 -28.93
CA PHE A 17 7.25 5.19 -27.77
C PHE A 17 7.99 6.53 -27.65
N LYS A 18 7.33 7.55 -27.09
CA LYS A 18 7.97 8.85 -26.80
C LYS A 18 9.05 8.73 -25.73
N GLN A 19 8.89 7.79 -24.80
CA GLN A 19 9.82 7.51 -23.72
C GLN A 19 10.00 5.99 -23.61
N MET A 20 11.25 5.55 -23.40
CA MET A 20 11.57 4.12 -23.26
C MET A 20 11.47 3.62 -21.81
N ASN A 21 11.46 4.55 -20.85
CA ASN A 21 11.30 4.25 -19.43
C ASN A 21 10.37 5.27 -18.78
N LEU A 22 9.50 4.80 -17.89
CA LEU A 22 8.61 5.61 -17.08
C LEU A 22 8.74 5.20 -15.61
N THR A 23 8.61 6.17 -14.72
CA THR A 23 8.53 5.93 -13.29
C THR A 23 7.23 6.52 -12.75
N ARG A 24 6.55 5.75 -11.90
CA ARG A 24 5.38 6.20 -11.15
C ARG A 24 5.52 5.83 -9.69
N VAL A 25 4.94 6.66 -8.86
CA VAL A 25 4.81 6.47 -7.42
C VAL A 25 3.32 6.43 -7.12
N VAL A 26 2.87 5.40 -6.40
CA VAL A 26 1.45 5.10 -6.20
C VAL A 26 1.21 4.79 -4.72
N PRO A 27 0.42 5.59 -4.00
CA PRO A 27 0.02 5.28 -2.63
C PRO A 27 -0.75 3.94 -2.56
N GLU A 28 -0.53 3.14 -1.51
CA GLU A 28 -1.20 1.84 -1.40
C GLU A 28 -2.73 1.94 -1.23
N ASP A 29 -3.22 3.05 -0.69
CA ASP A 29 -4.65 3.32 -0.50
C ASP A 29 -5.36 3.75 -1.81
N THR A 30 -4.62 3.82 -2.92
CA THR A 30 -5.12 4.13 -4.27
C THR A 30 -6.27 3.19 -4.62
N LYS A 31 -7.40 3.78 -5.03
CA LYS A 31 -8.60 3.01 -5.34
C LYS A 31 -8.43 2.17 -6.59
N VAL A 32 -8.97 0.96 -6.56
CA VAL A 32 -9.10 0.10 -7.74
C VAL A 32 -9.85 0.86 -8.85
N ASN A 33 -9.45 0.62 -10.10
CA ASN A 33 -9.85 1.30 -11.32
C ASN A 33 -9.24 2.69 -11.56
N THR A 34 -8.40 3.19 -10.64
CA THR A 34 -7.64 4.43 -10.86
C THR A 34 -6.62 4.25 -11.99
N THR A 35 -6.52 5.25 -12.86
CA THR A 35 -5.51 5.33 -13.91
C THR A 35 -4.13 5.61 -13.30
N ILE A 36 -3.17 4.71 -13.52
CA ILE A 36 -1.78 4.80 -13.01
C ILE A 36 -0.86 5.46 -14.04
N VAL A 37 -1.04 5.11 -15.32
CA VAL A 37 -0.32 5.75 -16.43
C VAL A 37 -1.32 6.11 -17.51
N ALA A 38 -1.37 7.40 -17.84
CA ALA A 38 -2.32 7.92 -18.79
C ALA A 38 -1.96 7.52 -20.23
N ARG A 39 -2.98 7.36 -21.07
CA ARG A 39 -2.85 6.91 -22.47
C ARG A 39 -1.79 7.68 -23.27
N GLN A 40 -1.72 8.99 -23.08
CA GLN A 40 -0.82 9.89 -23.82
C GLN A 40 0.66 9.65 -23.57
N ASP A 41 1.00 9.07 -22.41
CA ASP A 41 2.38 8.76 -22.02
C ASP A 41 2.84 7.43 -22.62
N LEU A 42 1.88 6.54 -22.92
CA LEU A 42 2.12 5.19 -23.42
C LEU A 42 1.71 4.98 -24.88
N LYS A 43 1.15 5.99 -25.55
CA LYS A 43 0.78 5.88 -26.96
C LYS A 43 2.04 5.80 -27.81
N ALA A 44 2.26 4.66 -28.45
CA ALA A 44 3.25 4.50 -29.49
C ALA A 44 2.74 5.06 -30.84
N SER A 45 3.68 5.48 -31.68
CA SER A 45 3.44 5.91 -33.07
C SER A 45 4.18 5.02 -34.04
N ASP A 46 3.60 4.82 -35.21
CA ASP A 46 4.20 4.08 -36.31
C ASP A 46 4.19 4.96 -37.57
N ALA A 47 5.29 4.98 -38.32
CA ALA A 47 5.41 5.79 -39.51
C ALA A 47 4.60 5.23 -40.69
N ASP A 48 4.26 3.94 -40.65
CA ASP A 48 3.41 3.26 -41.64
C ASP A 48 1.92 3.52 -41.37
N LEU A 49 1.60 4.25 -40.28
CA LEU A 49 0.25 4.58 -39.84
C LEU A 49 -0.60 3.34 -39.50
N ASP A 50 0.06 2.23 -39.14
CA ASP A 50 -0.59 1.00 -38.70
C ASP A 50 -1.33 1.18 -37.36
N ILE A 51 -2.32 0.31 -37.13
CA ILE A 51 -3.03 0.25 -35.85
C ILE A 51 -2.13 -0.45 -34.83
N ILE A 52 -1.87 0.20 -33.71
CA ILE A 52 -0.99 -0.35 -32.66
C ILE A 52 -1.77 -1.17 -31.65
N PHE A 53 -1.31 -2.41 -31.45
CA PHE A 53 -1.80 -3.36 -30.45
C PHE A 53 -0.85 -3.42 -29.26
N TYR A 54 -1.40 -3.36 -28.06
CA TYR A 54 -0.65 -3.31 -26.81
C TYR A 54 -0.85 -4.56 -25.97
N GLU A 55 0.22 -4.99 -25.31
CA GLU A 55 0.24 -6.10 -24.38
C GLU A 55 1.09 -5.73 -23.17
N LEU A 56 0.57 -5.96 -21.97
CA LEU A 56 1.25 -5.64 -20.71
C LEU A 56 1.76 -6.91 -20.06
N ALA A 57 3.05 -6.92 -19.72
CA ALA A 57 3.67 -7.97 -18.93
C ALA A 57 4.19 -7.41 -17.60
N THR A 58 4.07 -8.20 -16.54
CA THR A 58 4.65 -7.99 -15.22
C THR A 58 5.94 -8.80 -15.11
N ILE A 59 7.00 -8.19 -14.57
CA ILE A 59 8.33 -8.82 -14.48
C ILE A 59 8.65 -9.28 -13.06
N VAL A 60 8.10 -8.58 -12.05
CA VAL A 60 8.37 -8.87 -10.64
C VAL A 60 7.42 -9.97 -10.15
N PRO A 61 7.93 -11.05 -9.52
CA PRO A 61 7.08 -12.10 -8.93
C PRO A 61 6.01 -11.53 -8.00
N ASP A 62 4.87 -12.20 -7.91
CA ASP A 62 3.75 -11.85 -7.03
C ASP A 62 3.06 -10.49 -7.32
N THR A 63 3.48 -9.77 -8.37
CA THR A 63 2.85 -8.50 -8.82
C THR A 63 1.84 -8.70 -9.98
N ASP A 64 1.56 -9.96 -10.33
CA ASP A 64 0.68 -10.31 -11.43
C ASP A 64 -0.80 -9.94 -11.18
N GLY A 65 -1.39 -9.28 -12.18
CA GLY A 65 -2.80 -8.90 -12.18
C GLY A 65 -3.16 -7.73 -11.26
N TYR A 66 -2.18 -7.00 -10.71
CA TYR A 66 -2.42 -5.72 -10.04
C TYR A 66 -2.64 -4.58 -11.04
N PHE A 67 -2.01 -4.65 -12.21
CA PHE A 67 -2.09 -3.62 -13.25
C PHE A 67 -2.58 -4.23 -14.56
N ALA A 68 -3.39 -3.48 -15.30
CA ALA A 68 -3.88 -3.88 -16.61
C ALA A 68 -4.02 -2.69 -17.54
N ILE A 69 -3.99 -2.95 -18.85
CA ILE A 69 -4.32 -1.94 -19.87
C ILE A 69 -5.84 -1.88 -20.09
N LYS A 70 -6.38 -0.70 -20.37
CA LYS A 70 -7.81 -0.51 -20.66
C LYS A 70 -8.29 -1.25 -21.92
N GLY A 71 -7.38 -1.60 -22.83
CA GLY A 71 -7.68 -2.48 -23.95
C GLY A 71 -6.54 -2.60 -24.94
N VAL A 72 -6.70 -3.50 -25.92
CA VAL A 72 -5.65 -3.83 -26.91
C VAL A 72 -5.19 -2.64 -27.75
N ASN A 73 -6.00 -1.59 -27.92
CA ASN A 73 -5.59 -0.34 -28.60
C ASN A 73 -5.65 0.89 -27.68
N ASN A 74 -5.80 0.65 -26.36
CA ASN A 74 -5.81 1.68 -25.33
C ASN A 74 -4.76 1.34 -24.26
N PRO A 75 -3.52 1.85 -24.39
CA PRO A 75 -2.42 1.50 -23.50
C PRO A 75 -2.52 2.13 -22.11
N GLU A 76 -3.58 2.85 -21.78
CA GLU A 76 -3.78 3.37 -20.43
C GLU A 76 -3.72 2.24 -19.41
N ILE A 77 -2.80 2.35 -18.44
CA ILE A 77 -2.63 1.38 -17.37
C ILE A 77 -3.45 1.84 -16.16
N TYR A 78 -4.24 0.92 -15.62
CA TYR A 78 -5.05 1.15 -14.42
C TYR A 78 -4.82 0.06 -13.37
N LEU A 79 -5.14 0.39 -12.12
CA LEU A 79 -5.04 -0.52 -10.98
C LEU A 79 -6.25 -1.47 -10.93
N GLN A 80 -6.01 -2.77 -10.83
CA GLN A 80 -7.03 -3.82 -10.86
C GLN A 80 -7.27 -4.48 -9.49
N LYS A 81 -6.28 -4.44 -8.59
CA LYS A 81 -6.37 -4.99 -7.22
C LYS A 81 -5.91 -3.94 -6.21
N THR A 82 -6.40 -4.04 -4.98
CA THR A 82 -5.92 -3.21 -3.86
C THR A 82 -4.44 -3.48 -3.62
N LEU A 83 -3.66 -2.42 -3.45
CA LEU A 83 -2.24 -2.51 -3.12
C LEU A 83 -2.08 -2.81 -1.63
N ASP A 84 -0.90 -3.32 -1.28
CA ASP A 84 -0.51 -3.68 0.08
C ASP A 84 1.01 -3.54 0.14
N TYR A 85 1.48 -2.47 0.79
CA TYR A 85 2.88 -2.09 0.83
C TYR A 85 3.76 -3.16 1.50
N GLU A 86 3.24 -3.87 2.50
CA GLU A 86 3.98 -4.95 3.18
C GLU A 86 4.15 -6.20 2.31
N LYS A 87 3.24 -6.43 1.34
CA LYS A 87 3.40 -7.52 0.37
C LYS A 87 4.45 -7.21 -0.69
N PHE A 88 4.40 -6.02 -1.28
CA PHE A 88 5.41 -5.55 -2.24
C PHE A 88 5.38 -4.02 -2.33
N ASN A 89 6.56 -3.41 -2.40
CA ASN A 89 6.72 -1.96 -2.54
C ASN A 89 7.23 -1.53 -3.92
N PHE A 90 7.39 -2.48 -4.83
CA PHE A 90 7.94 -2.23 -6.16
C PHE A 90 7.38 -3.22 -7.18
N ALA A 91 7.04 -2.72 -8.37
CA ALA A 91 6.69 -3.51 -9.53
C ALA A 91 7.35 -2.94 -10.80
N THR A 92 7.74 -3.82 -11.71
CA THR A 92 8.18 -3.45 -13.06
C THR A 92 7.25 -4.06 -14.08
N LEU A 93 6.71 -3.21 -14.94
CA LEU A 93 5.88 -3.58 -16.08
C LEU A 93 6.65 -3.35 -17.38
N VAL A 94 6.41 -4.21 -18.36
CA VAL A 94 6.85 -4.01 -19.74
C VAL A 94 5.62 -3.95 -20.62
N LEU A 95 5.43 -2.81 -21.29
CA LEU A 95 4.37 -2.65 -22.27
C LEU A 95 4.95 -2.86 -23.67
N TYR A 96 4.42 -3.84 -24.38
CA TYR A 96 4.71 -4.09 -25.78
C TYR A 96 3.75 -3.30 -26.66
N ALA A 97 4.26 -2.71 -27.73
CA ALA A 97 3.50 -2.18 -28.86
C ALA A 97 3.83 -3.00 -30.11
N ARG A 98 2.79 -3.40 -30.85
CA ARG A 98 2.89 -4.18 -32.09
C ARG A 98 2.08 -3.50 -33.19
N ASP A 99 2.57 -3.48 -34.41
CA ASP A 99 1.88 -3.00 -35.62
C ASP A 99 0.80 -3.98 -36.13
N ARG A 100 0.80 -5.22 -35.62
CA ARG A 100 -0.16 -6.27 -35.95
C ARG A 100 -0.72 -6.94 -34.69
N PRO A 101 -1.91 -7.56 -34.77
CA PRO A 101 -2.44 -8.41 -33.71
C PRO A 101 -1.48 -9.54 -33.33
N VAL A 102 -1.58 -10.03 -32.09
CA VAL A 102 -0.72 -11.09 -31.53
C VAL A 102 -0.79 -12.39 -32.35
N ASP A 103 -1.93 -12.68 -32.96
CA ASP A 103 -2.21 -13.87 -33.76
C ASP A 103 -1.96 -13.71 -35.27
N SER A 104 -1.40 -12.56 -35.68
CA SER A 104 -1.05 -12.29 -37.07
C SER A 104 0.03 -13.25 -37.58
N THR A 105 -0.14 -13.75 -38.81
CA THR A 105 0.87 -14.53 -39.53
C THR A 105 1.81 -13.65 -40.38
N ASN A 106 1.52 -12.35 -40.50
CA ASN A 106 2.34 -11.39 -41.21
C ASN A 106 3.55 -10.95 -40.37
N THR A 107 4.57 -10.41 -41.04
CA THR A 107 5.71 -9.75 -40.38
C THR A 107 5.20 -8.65 -39.46
N THR A 108 5.62 -8.72 -38.20
CA THR A 108 5.16 -7.86 -37.11
C THR A 108 6.37 -7.15 -36.52
N ASN A 109 6.35 -5.83 -36.51
CA ASN A 109 7.34 -5.00 -35.84
C ASN A 109 6.87 -4.68 -34.41
N THR A 110 7.82 -4.59 -33.49
CA THR A 110 7.51 -4.40 -32.07
C THR A 110 8.41 -3.36 -31.41
N ALA A 111 7.89 -2.72 -30.38
CA ALA A 111 8.65 -1.89 -29.45
C ALA A 111 8.20 -2.13 -28.02
N THR A 112 9.05 -1.75 -27.06
CA THR A 112 8.76 -1.89 -25.64
C THR A 112 9.06 -0.59 -24.88
N VAL A 113 8.31 -0.39 -23.79
CA VAL A 113 8.60 0.62 -22.77
C VAL A 113 8.55 -0.06 -21.40
N THR A 114 9.52 0.26 -20.55
CA THR A 114 9.57 -0.24 -19.17
C THR A 114 8.95 0.78 -18.22
N ILE A 115 8.05 0.33 -17.35
CA ILE A 115 7.40 1.16 -16.34
C ILE A 115 7.77 0.63 -14.95
N ASN A 116 8.45 1.46 -14.17
CA ASN A 116 8.77 1.18 -12.79
C ASN A 116 7.71 1.85 -11.88
N ILE A 117 7.09 1.07 -11.01
CA ILE A 117 6.07 1.51 -10.08
C ILE A 117 6.60 1.31 -8.67
N PHE A 118 6.75 2.39 -7.93
CA PHE A 118 7.04 2.38 -6.50
C PHE A 118 5.73 2.57 -5.74
N ILE A 119 5.50 1.73 -4.74
CA ILE A 119 4.34 1.87 -3.86
C ILE A 119 4.77 2.70 -2.65
N GLU A 120 3.97 3.69 -2.29
CA GLU A 120 4.12 4.43 -1.04
C GLU A 120 3.13 3.90 -0.01
N GLN A 121 3.58 3.71 1.23
CA GLN A 121 2.70 3.34 2.33
C GLN A 121 1.74 4.49 2.62
N ALA A 122 0.53 4.15 3.05
CA ALA A 122 -0.50 5.10 3.46
C ALA A 122 -1.09 4.66 4.81
N ASP A 123 -1.71 5.60 5.53
CA ASP A 123 -2.36 5.32 6.81
C ASP A 123 -3.60 4.47 6.56
N THR A 124 -3.42 3.16 6.67
CA THR A 124 -4.41 2.13 6.36
C THR A 124 -4.60 1.14 7.51
N LYS A 125 -3.72 1.16 8.52
CA LYS A 125 -3.70 0.22 9.64
C LYS A 125 -3.57 1.00 10.95
N PRO A 126 -4.47 0.76 11.91
CA PRO A 126 -4.36 1.43 13.21
C PRO A 126 -3.16 0.90 14.01
N PRO A 127 -2.63 1.70 14.96
CA PRO A 127 -1.64 1.21 15.91
C PRO A 127 -2.14 0.03 16.74
N TRP A 128 -1.24 -0.87 17.12
CA TRP A 128 -1.55 -2.01 17.99
C TRP A 128 -0.56 -2.14 19.15
N PHE A 129 -1.01 -2.73 20.25
CA PHE A 129 -0.18 -2.99 21.43
C PHE A 129 0.71 -4.22 21.25
N LEU A 130 1.87 -4.25 21.93
CA LEU A 130 2.83 -5.36 21.92
C LEU A 130 3.13 -5.88 23.34
N PRO A 131 3.30 -7.19 23.54
CA PRO A 131 3.28 -8.24 22.52
C PRO A 131 1.85 -8.57 22.06
N CYS A 132 1.71 -8.92 20.79
CA CYS A 132 0.44 -9.35 20.20
C CYS A 132 0.61 -10.63 19.38
N THR A 133 -0.52 -11.27 19.07
CA THR A 133 -0.58 -12.45 18.21
C THR A 133 -1.43 -12.13 16.99
N PHE A 134 -0.89 -12.40 15.80
CA PHE A 134 -1.65 -12.29 14.55
C PHE A 134 -2.69 -13.40 14.47
N ILE A 135 -3.94 -13.02 14.18
CA ILE A 135 -5.07 -13.95 14.11
C ILE A 135 -5.47 -14.30 12.67
N ASN A 136 -4.85 -13.66 11.69
CA ASN A 136 -5.15 -13.78 10.27
C ASN A 136 -3.89 -14.12 9.46
N THR A 137 -4.10 -14.72 8.29
CA THR A 137 -3.02 -15.23 7.44
C THR A 137 -2.21 -14.15 6.74
N ASP A 138 -2.79 -12.98 6.56
CA ASP A 138 -2.20 -11.79 5.92
C ASP A 138 -1.57 -10.83 6.94
N ASN A 139 -1.50 -11.20 8.24
CA ASN A 139 -0.88 -10.41 9.31
C ASN A 139 -1.41 -8.97 9.46
N SER A 140 -2.62 -8.69 8.98
CA SER A 140 -3.25 -7.37 9.09
C SER A 140 -3.95 -7.10 10.43
N ILE A 141 -4.13 -8.12 11.30
CA ILE A 141 -4.79 -7.97 12.61
C ILE A 141 -3.97 -8.63 13.71
N CYS A 142 -3.47 -7.82 14.63
CA CYS A 142 -2.72 -8.29 15.81
C CYS A 142 -3.49 -8.00 17.10
N ILE A 143 -3.71 -9.03 17.93
CA ILE A 143 -4.42 -8.89 19.21
C ILE A 143 -3.45 -9.10 20.36
N SER A 144 -3.35 -8.11 21.25
CA SER A 144 -2.56 -8.20 22.47
C SER A 144 -3.30 -8.93 23.58
N SER A 145 -2.56 -9.70 24.38
CA SER A 145 -3.06 -10.19 25.67
C SER A 145 -3.26 -9.02 26.64
N PRO A 146 -4.18 -9.14 27.63
CA PRO A 146 -4.36 -8.09 28.62
C PRO A 146 -3.08 -7.82 29.42
N TYR A 147 -2.78 -6.54 29.64
CA TYR A 147 -1.75 -6.14 30.60
C TYR A 147 -2.31 -6.30 32.01
N THR A 148 -1.48 -6.77 32.94
CA THR A 148 -1.87 -6.89 34.35
C THR A 148 -0.87 -6.15 35.24
N GLY A 149 -1.39 -5.45 36.25
CA GLY A 149 -0.63 -4.72 37.24
C GLY A 149 -1.19 -4.94 38.63
N LYS A 150 -0.39 -4.67 39.66
CA LYS A 150 -0.82 -4.78 41.06
C LYS A 150 -0.50 -3.49 41.80
N VAL A 151 -1.44 -3.05 42.63
CA VAL A 151 -1.28 -1.91 43.53
C VAL A 151 -1.71 -2.32 44.93
N ASN A 152 -1.10 -1.72 45.94
CA ASN A 152 -1.50 -1.91 47.32
C ASN A 152 -2.61 -0.91 47.68
N ILE A 153 -3.70 -1.41 48.28
CA ILE A 153 -4.77 -0.54 48.80
C ILE A 153 -4.22 0.49 49.78
N SER A 154 -4.85 1.66 49.84
CA SER A 154 -4.48 2.75 50.74
C SER A 154 -3.06 3.31 50.55
N THR A 155 -2.37 2.93 49.47
CA THR A 155 -1.07 3.50 49.08
C THR A 155 -1.15 4.07 47.67
N MET A 156 -0.36 5.11 47.42
CA MET A 156 -0.26 5.72 46.10
C MET A 156 1.19 5.61 45.65
N SER A 157 1.44 4.83 44.60
CA SER A 157 2.76 4.79 43.97
C SER A 157 3.04 6.12 43.28
N THR A 158 4.24 6.67 43.48
CA THR A 158 4.73 7.82 42.72
C THR A 158 5.44 7.40 41.43
N GLU A 159 5.83 6.14 41.33
CA GLU A 159 6.49 5.57 40.16
C GLU A 159 5.48 4.89 39.23
N PRO A 160 5.77 4.79 37.92
CA PRO A 160 5.00 3.99 36.98
C PRO A 160 4.78 2.56 37.47
N LEU A 161 3.58 2.06 37.24
CA LEU A 161 3.20 0.70 37.62
C LEU A 161 3.98 -0.31 36.79
N ILE A 162 4.46 -1.35 37.46
CA ILE A 162 5.07 -2.51 36.80
C ILE A 162 3.95 -3.39 36.29
N LEU A 163 3.92 -3.59 34.97
CA LEU A 163 2.93 -4.38 34.27
C LEU A 163 3.55 -5.66 33.69
N GLU A 164 2.76 -6.72 33.63
CA GLU A 164 3.07 -7.94 32.89
C GLU A 164 2.20 -7.98 31.61
N PRO A 165 2.75 -8.38 30.44
CA PRO A 165 4.06 -8.99 30.23
C PRO A 165 5.24 -7.98 30.13
N GLY A 166 4.96 -6.68 30.18
CA GLY A 166 5.95 -5.62 30.11
C GLY A 166 5.26 -4.25 30.18
N PRO A 167 6.00 -3.15 29.95
CA PRO A 167 5.38 -1.82 29.85
C PRO A 167 4.37 -1.77 28.71
N ILE A 168 3.35 -0.92 28.85
CA ILE A 168 2.42 -0.64 27.74
C ILE A 168 3.24 -0.07 26.59
N TYR A 169 3.16 -0.72 25.44
CA TYR A 169 3.88 -0.30 24.25
C TYR A 169 3.03 -0.61 23.02
N ALA A 170 2.96 0.34 22.09
CA ALA A 170 2.28 0.19 20.82
C ALA A 170 3.18 0.62 19.66
N ILE A 171 2.88 0.08 18.49
CA ILE A 171 3.52 0.46 17.23
C ILE A 171 2.45 0.73 16.18
N ASP A 172 2.78 1.61 15.25
CA ASP A 172 2.03 1.83 14.04
C ASP A 172 2.59 0.93 12.92
N PRO A 173 1.78 0.05 12.31
CA PRO A 173 2.20 -0.76 11.18
C PRO A 173 2.59 0.07 9.95
N ASP A 174 2.08 1.30 9.82
CA ASP A 174 2.36 2.21 8.72
C ASP A 174 3.64 3.04 8.99
N TYR A 175 4.72 2.31 9.28
CA TYR A 175 5.97 2.80 9.85
C TYR A 175 6.73 3.85 9.02
N THR A 176 6.46 3.97 7.71
CA THR A 176 7.12 4.99 6.88
C THR A 176 6.55 6.39 7.10
N LEU A 177 5.35 6.50 7.67
CA LEU A 177 4.69 7.78 7.98
C LEU A 177 5.25 8.45 9.24
N ASN A 178 5.85 7.65 10.14
CA ASN A 178 6.39 8.10 11.43
C ASN A 178 5.37 8.93 12.25
N GLU A 179 4.12 8.48 12.28
CA GLU A 179 3.07 9.14 13.05
C GLU A 179 3.31 9.01 14.57
N LYS A 180 2.86 10.01 15.32
CA LYS A 180 3.01 10.03 16.77
C LYS A 180 1.90 9.20 17.41
N ILE A 181 2.29 8.12 18.08
CA ILE A 181 1.39 7.31 18.90
C ILE A 181 1.10 8.03 20.22
N VAL A 182 -0.19 8.12 20.57
CA VAL A 182 -0.70 8.76 21.79
C VAL A 182 -1.53 7.78 22.61
N TYR A 183 -1.22 7.66 23.91
CA TYR A 183 -1.93 6.76 24.83
C TYR A 183 -3.03 7.50 25.62
N SER A 184 -4.17 6.86 25.84
CA SER A 184 -5.26 7.40 26.67
C SER A 184 -6.08 6.32 27.38
N ILE A 185 -6.62 6.64 28.56
CA ILE A 185 -7.62 5.78 29.24
C ILE A 185 -9.00 6.24 28.77
N VAL A 186 -9.74 5.34 28.11
CA VAL A 186 -11.07 5.61 27.55
C VAL A 186 -12.21 4.97 28.34
N GLY A 187 -11.88 4.13 29.31
CA GLY A 187 -12.87 3.46 30.16
C GLY A 187 -12.26 2.71 31.34
N GLY A 188 -13.11 2.27 32.27
CA GLY A 188 -12.71 1.46 33.42
C GLY A 188 -12.17 2.22 34.63
N ASP A 189 -11.94 3.53 34.52
CA ASP A 189 -11.43 4.38 35.61
C ASP A 189 -12.41 5.51 35.99
N ALA A 190 -13.63 5.16 36.41
CA ALA A 190 -14.68 6.14 36.70
C ALA A 190 -14.27 7.16 37.79
N ASP A 191 -13.41 6.75 38.72
CA ASP A 191 -12.96 7.57 39.85
C ASP A 191 -11.67 8.35 39.55
N ASN A 192 -11.11 8.23 38.33
CA ASN A 192 -9.82 8.82 37.92
C ASN A 192 -8.69 8.46 38.90
N VAL A 193 -8.61 7.19 39.30
CA VAL A 193 -7.58 6.65 40.19
C VAL A 193 -6.27 6.51 39.46
N PHE A 194 -6.29 6.24 38.16
CA PHE A 194 -5.13 6.04 37.33
C PHE A 194 -4.98 7.15 36.28
N SER A 195 -3.77 7.30 35.76
CA SER A 195 -3.49 8.10 34.58
C SER A 195 -2.47 7.37 33.72
N VAL A 196 -2.60 7.53 32.41
CA VAL A 196 -1.59 7.07 31.46
C VAL A 196 -0.89 8.28 30.86
N ASP A 197 0.43 8.25 30.85
CA ASP A 197 1.22 9.27 30.16
C ASP A 197 1.03 9.12 28.64
N ALA A 198 0.68 10.24 27.99
CA ALA A 198 0.24 10.26 26.60
C ALA A 198 1.35 9.88 25.61
N ASP A 199 2.62 10.05 25.97
CA ASP A 199 3.76 9.83 25.07
C ASP A 199 4.48 8.51 25.37
N THR A 200 4.51 8.10 26.64
CA THR A 200 5.29 6.95 27.11
C THR A 200 4.46 5.72 27.43
N GLY A 201 3.13 5.85 27.57
CA GLY A 201 2.25 4.76 27.99
C GLY A 201 2.40 4.38 29.46
N ASN A 202 3.19 5.11 30.25
CA ASN A 202 3.40 4.83 31.67
C ASN A 202 2.09 5.03 32.45
N LEU A 203 1.64 3.96 33.09
CA LEU A 203 0.46 3.98 33.95
C LEU A 203 0.86 4.37 35.38
N THR A 204 0.26 5.42 35.94
CA THR A 204 0.51 5.90 37.30
C THR A 204 -0.79 6.04 38.09
N MET A 205 -0.67 6.30 39.40
CA MET A 205 -1.81 6.50 40.29
C MET A 205 -1.98 8.00 40.60
N ASN A 206 -3.18 8.53 40.36
CA ASN A 206 -3.58 9.87 40.79
C ASN A 206 -4.15 9.85 42.22
N LYS A 207 -4.71 8.72 42.66
CA LYS A 207 -5.37 8.54 43.96
C LYS A 207 -5.08 7.15 44.51
N ILE A 208 -5.31 6.96 45.81
CA ILE A 208 -5.25 5.64 46.44
C ILE A 208 -6.41 4.76 45.95
N ALA A 209 -6.14 3.46 45.77
CA ALA A 209 -7.20 2.48 45.61
C ALA A 209 -7.88 2.22 46.97
N THR A 210 -9.21 2.27 47.01
CA THR A 210 -10.01 2.18 48.24
C THR A 210 -10.74 0.85 48.44
N SER A 211 -10.77 -0.01 47.41
CA SER A 211 -11.35 -1.35 47.44
C SER A 211 -10.33 -2.38 46.93
N PRO A 212 -10.34 -3.63 47.40
CA PRO A 212 -9.57 -4.73 46.82
C PRO A 212 -10.11 -5.22 45.46
N ASP A 213 -11.17 -4.60 44.94
CA ASP A 213 -11.72 -4.93 43.61
C ASP A 213 -10.72 -4.58 42.48
N SER A 214 -10.83 -5.32 41.38
CA SER A 214 -10.00 -5.09 40.20
C SER A 214 -10.53 -3.93 39.36
N TYR A 215 -9.62 -3.08 38.89
CA TYR A 215 -9.90 -2.12 37.81
C TYR A 215 -9.69 -2.81 36.47
N LEU A 216 -10.69 -2.73 35.59
CA LEU A 216 -10.56 -3.15 34.19
C LEU A 216 -10.45 -1.92 33.31
N LEU A 217 -9.23 -1.41 33.17
CA LEU A 217 -8.94 -0.22 32.38
C LEU A 217 -9.03 -0.53 30.88
N GLN A 218 -9.65 0.37 30.12
CA GLN A 218 -9.64 0.35 28.67
C GLN A 218 -8.69 1.44 28.20
N VAL A 219 -7.55 1.04 27.64
CA VAL A 219 -6.53 1.94 27.10
C VAL A 219 -6.63 1.94 25.58
N MET A 220 -6.59 3.13 24.98
CA MET A 220 -6.59 3.36 23.54
C MET A 220 -5.26 3.97 23.12
N VAL A 221 -4.82 3.60 21.92
CA VAL A 221 -3.75 4.27 21.18
C VAL A 221 -4.33 4.89 19.90
N SER A 222 -3.81 6.06 19.54
CA SER A 222 -4.17 6.84 18.35
C SER A 222 -2.97 7.52 17.76
#